data_AF-A0A7Y2U7C0-F1
#
_entry.id   AF-A0A7Y2U7C0-F1
#
_cell.length_a   1.000
_cell.length_b   1.000
_cell.length_c   1.000
_cell.angle_alpha   90.00
_cell.angle_beta   90.00
_cell.angle_gamma   90.00
#
_symmetry.space_group_name_H-M   'P 1'
#
loop_
_entity.id
_entity.type
_entity.pdbx_description
1 polymer ?
#
loop_
_entity_poly.entity_id
_entity_poly.type
_entity_poly.pdbx_seq_one_letter_code
_entity_poly.pdbx_strand_id
1 'polypeptide(L)' 'AASGSGGSLKLNLPKRKPSFNVESVGRNAPCPCGSGKKYKRCCLN' A
#
# COMPACT_ATOMS: atom_id res chain seq x y z
N ALA A 1 16.39 13.40 25.84
CA ALA A 1 16.74 12.43 24.78
C ALA A 1 15.79 12.63 23.60
N ALA A 2 16.10 13.58 22.73
CA ALA A 2 15.46 13.72 21.43
C ALA A 2 16.51 13.27 20.41
N SER A 3 16.36 12.06 19.88
CA SER A 3 17.26 11.51 18.86
C SER A 3 16.42 11.15 17.65
N GLY A 4 16.60 11.90 16.57
CA GLY A 4 15.91 11.66 15.30
C GLY A 4 15.88 12.88 14.38
N SER A 5 17.05 13.44 14.11
CA SER A 5 17.30 14.50 13.13
C SER A 5 16.73 14.15 11.75
N GLY A 6 16.20 15.16 11.07
CA GLY A 6 15.63 15.04 9.72
C GLY A 6 16.63 14.53 8.69
N GLY A 7 16.14 13.63 7.84
CA GLY A 7 16.70 13.35 6.53
C GLY A 7 15.57 13.40 5.52
N SER A 8 15.52 14.47 4.72
CA SER A 8 14.80 14.47 3.45
C SER A 8 15.54 13.52 2.52
N LEU A 9 15.33 12.21 2.72
CA LEU A 9 15.72 11.19 1.78
C LEU A 9 14.88 11.47 0.53
N LYS A 10 15.50 12.10 -0.45
CA LYS A 10 14.99 12.25 -1.81
C LYS A 10 14.91 10.85 -2.40
N LEU A 11 13.85 10.12 -2.03
CA LEU A 11 13.54 8.82 -2.59
C LEU A 11 13.29 9.07 -4.08
N ASN A 12 14.32 8.80 -4.89
CA ASN A 12 14.16 8.57 -6.30
C ASN A 12 13.50 7.19 -6.47
N LEU A 13 12.31 7.05 -5.90
CA LEU A 13 11.50 5.87 -6.00
C LEU A 13 10.99 5.89 -7.45
N PRO A 14 11.41 4.96 -8.33
CA PRO A 14 10.64 4.77 -9.56
C PRO A 14 9.19 4.62 -9.09
N LYS A 15 8.25 5.36 -9.67
CA LYS A 15 6.80 5.16 -9.47
C LYS A 15 6.51 3.70 -9.81
N ARG A 16 6.84 2.78 -8.89
CA ARG A 16 6.32 1.44 -8.82
C ARG A 16 4.91 1.70 -8.35
N LYS A 17 4.08 2.11 -9.33
CA LYS A 17 2.65 1.85 -9.29
C LYS A 17 2.57 0.44 -8.70
N PRO A 18 1.92 0.26 -7.54
CA PRO A 18 1.78 -1.07 -6.99
C PRO A 18 1.31 -1.98 -8.12
N SER A 19 2.16 -2.94 -8.54
CA SER A 19 1.91 -3.78 -9.71
C SER A 19 0.77 -4.79 -9.47
N PHE A 20 0.04 -4.60 -8.38
CA PHE A 20 -1.18 -5.32 -8.08
C PHE A 20 -2.26 -4.62 -8.90
N ASN A 21 -2.60 -5.20 -10.05
CA ASN A 21 -3.73 -4.79 -10.86
C ASN A 21 -5.00 -4.86 -10.00
N VAL A 22 -5.37 -3.74 -9.38
CA VAL A 22 -6.64 -3.57 -8.66
C VAL A 22 -7.83 -3.78 -9.60
N GLU A 23 -7.62 -3.64 -10.92
CA GLU A 23 -8.60 -3.89 -11.98
C GLU A 23 -9.22 -5.31 -11.91
N SER A 24 -8.55 -6.29 -11.29
CA SER A 24 -9.06 -7.67 -11.20
C SER A 24 -8.83 -8.34 -9.84
N VAL A 25 -8.64 -7.57 -8.77
CA VAL A 25 -8.65 -8.18 -7.44
C VAL A 25 -10.06 -8.68 -7.13
N GLY A 26 -10.21 -10.00 -7.08
CA GLY A 26 -11.48 -10.63 -6.76
C GLY A 26 -12.01 -10.11 -5.43
N ARG A 27 -13.29 -9.76 -5.35
CA ARG A 27 -13.89 -9.13 -4.16
C ARG A 27 -13.66 -9.91 -2.85
N ASN A 28 -13.51 -11.23 -2.92
CA ASN A 28 -13.25 -12.08 -1.77
C ASN A 28 -11.76 -12.32 -1.46
N ALA A 29 -10.84 -11.86 -2.31
CA ALA A 29 -9.40 -12.00 -2.12
C ALA A 29 -8.89 -11.13 -0.95
N PRO A 30 -7.73 -11.46 -0.35
CA PRO A 30 -7.09 -10.60 0.64
C PRO A 30 -6.76 -9.22 0.07
N CYS A 31 -6.87 -8.17 0.88
CA CYS A 31 -6.60 -6.80 0.45
C CYS A 31 -5.10 -6.60 0.14
N PRO A 32 -4.73 -6.12 -1.07
CA PRO A 32 -3.34 -5.85 -1.42
C PRO A 32 -2.75 -4.66 -0.65
N CYS A 33 -3.58 -3.93 0.09
CA CYS A 33 -3.18 -2.86 1.01
C CYS A 33 -2.49 -3.37 2.29
N GLY A 34 -2.45 -4.69 2.53
CA GLY A 34 -1.83 -5.27 3.72
C GLY A 34 -2.69 -5.22 4.99
N SER A 35 -3.97 -4.85 4.88
CA SER A 35 -4.90 -4.78 6.04
C SER A 35 -5.25 -6.16 6.64
N GLY A 36 -4.97 -7.27 5.94
CA GLY A 36 -5.44 -8.61 6.34
C GLY A 36 -6.95 -8.86 6.16
N LYS A 37 -7.72 -7.85 5.74
CA LYS A 37 -9.15 -7.95 5.44
C LYS A 37 -9.38 -8.35 3.97
N LYS A 38 -10.56 -8.89 3.64
CA LYS A 38 -10.97 -9.12 2.24
C LYS A 38 -11.09 -7.79 1.49
N TYR A 39 -10.73 -7.75 0.21
CA TYR A 39 -10.77 -6.54 -0.62
C TYR A 39 -12.12 -5.83 -0.55
N LYS A 40 -13.23 -6.59 -0.63
CA LYS A 40 -14.61 -6.06 -0.52
C LYS A 40 -14.95 -5.40 0.82
N ARG A 41 -14.16 -5.56 1.87
CA ARG A 41 -14.40 -4.98 3.21
C ARG A 41 -13.31 -4.02 3.64
N CYS A 42 -12.41 -3.65 2.72
CA CYS A 42 -11.23 -2.85 3.05
C CYS A 42 -11.04 -1.65 2.13
N CYS A 43 -10.83 -1.89 0.83
CA CYS A 43 -10.57 -0.82 -0.14
C CYS A 43 -11.73 -0.59 -1.12
N LEU A 44 -12.72 -1.48 -1.12
CA LEU A 44 -13.93 -1.37 -1.93
C LEU A 44 -15.11 -0.75 -1.14
N ASN A 45 -14.97 -0.68 0.19
CA ASN A 45 -15.92 -0.02 1.08
C ASN A 45 -15.43 1.40 1.37
#